data_AF-A0A0G1YBJ4-F1
#
_entry.id   AF-A0A0G1YBJ4-F1
#
_cell.length_a   1.000
_cell.length_b   1.000
_cell.length_c   1.000
_cell.angle_alpha   90.00
_cell.angle_beta   90.00
_cell.angle_gamma   90.00
#
_symmetry.space_group_name_H-M   'P 1'
#
loop_
_entity.id
_entity.type
_entity.pdbx_description
1 polymer ?
#
loop_
_entity_poly.entity_id
_entity_poly.type
_entity_poly.pdbx_seq_one_letter_code
_entity_poly.pdbx_strand_id
1 'polypeptide(L)'
;MSIDACIAHAIHNDLDILEALPEIHDLPVEEMETYIEKYVCDVHQKMRQVIVEYGDGFVRSKDAAGLCATCLQQGIPLPAHILLKMCQTIVQMSEIDARFILDTEDGKSLYYMKMQLV
;
A
#
# COMPACT_ATOMS: atom_id res chain seq x y z
N MET A 1 11.13 -2.65 2.83
CA MET A 1 9.95 -2.92 3.72
C MET A 1 9.14 -4.12 3.21
N SER A 2 8.36 -4.82 4.05
CA SER A 2 7.47 -5.88 3.56
C SER A 2 6.30 -5.29 2.75
N ILE A 3 5.75 -6.05 1.80
CA ILE A 3 4.62 -5.59 0.99
C ILE A 3 3.40 -5.24 1.84
N ASP A 4 3.17 -6.00 2.92
CA ASP A 4 2.12 -5.73 3.90
C ASP A 4 2.27 -4.33 4.54
N ALA A 5 3.49 -3.93 4.88
CA ALA A 5 3.74 -2.62 5.46
C ALA A 5 3.57 -1.49 4.43
N CYS A 6 3.94 -1.72 3.17
CA CYS A 6 3.71 -0.76 2.09
C CYS A 6 2.21 -0.57 1.80
N ILE A 7 1.43 -1.66 1.76
CA ILE A 7 -0.03 -1.61 1.55
C ILE A 7 -0.70 -0.87 2.70
N ALA A 8 -0.36 -1.22 3.95
CA ALA A 8 -0.93 -0.55 5.13
C ALA A 8 -0.66 0.96 5.12
N HIS A 9 0.54 1.38 4.73
CA HIS A 9 0.89 2.79 4.64
C HIS A 9 0.16 3.51 3.51
N ALA A 10 0.02 2.88 2.34
CA ALA A 10 -0.73 3.45 1.22
C ALA A 10 -2.22 3.60 1.56
N ILE A 11 -2.81 2.60 2.25
CA ILE A 11 -4.17 2.71 2.79
C ILE A 11 -4.26 3.90 3.75
N HIS A 12 -3.35 4.01 4.71
CA HIS A 12 -3.38 5.07 5.70
C HIS A 12 -3.28 6.48 5.10
N ASN A 13 -2.47 6.66 4.05
CA ASN A 13 -2.21 7.97 3.47
C ASN A 13 -3.14 8.35 2.32
N ASP A 14 -3.53 7.39 1.48
CA ASP A 14 -4.15 7.66 0.19
C ASP A 14 -5.62 7.23 0.11
N LEU A 15 -6.08 6.36 1.00
CA LEU A 15 -7.47 5.90 0.98
C LEU A 15 -8.40 6.99 1.50
N ASP A 16 -9.18 7.57 0.59
CA ASP A 16 -10.32 8.40 0.94
C ASP A 16 -11.55 7.51 1.18
N ILE A 17 -11.86 7.27 2.46
CA ILE A 17 -12.98 6.42 2.87
C ILE A 17 -14.34 7.02 2.45
N LEU A 18 -14.48 8.34 2.44
CA LEU A 18 -15.76 8.97 2.09
C LEU A 18 -16.05 8.84 0.59
N GLU A 19 -15.01 8.92 -0.23
CA GLU A 19 -15.13 8.67 -1.67
C GLU A 19 -15.28 7.17 -1.99
N ALA A 20 -14.57 6.30 -1.26
CA ALA A 20 -14.62 4.86 -1.47
C ALA A 20 -15.92 4.20 -0.98
N LEU A 21 -16.52 4.74 0.07
CA LEU A 21 -17.74 4.25 0.72
C LEU A 21 -18.74 5.40 0.95
N PRO A 22 -19.34 5.97 -0.10
CA PRO A 22 -20.29 7.08 0.04
C PRO A 22 -21.51 6.74 0.93
N GLU A 23 -21.90 5.47 1.03
CA GLU A 23 -22.98 4.96 1.86
C GLU A 23 -22.73 5.09 3.37
N ILE A 24 -21.49 5.36 3.80
CA ILE A 24 -21.14 5.50 5.21
C ILE A 24 -21.94 6.60 5.90
N HIS A 25 -22.36 7.64 5.16
CA HIS A 25 -23.15 8.75 5.70
C HIS A 25 -24.55 8.34 6.16
N ASP A 26 -25.06 7.21 5.66
CA ASP A 26 -26.39 6.70 5.98
C ASP A 26 -26.35 5.67 7.13
N LEU A 27 -25.15 5.28 7.59
CA LEU A 27 -24.99 4.31 8.67
C LEU A 27 -25.16 4.95 10.05
N PRO A 28 -25.76 4.23 11.02
CA PRO A 28 -25.69 4.61 12.43
C PRO A 28 -24.24 4.74 12.89
N VAL A 29 -23.95 5.76 13.70
CA VAL A 29 -22.58 6.07 14.16
C VAL A 29 -21.94 4.88 14.87
N GLU A 30 -22.74 4.11 15.59
CA GLU A 30 -22.30 2.92 16.33
C GLU A 30 -21.80 1.79 15.42
N GLU A 31 -22.25 1.75 14.16
CA GLU A 31 -21.89 0.71 13.18
C GLU A 31 -20.76 1.17 12.23
N MET A 32 -20.54 2.49 12.10
CA MET A 32 -19.58 3.07 11.16
C MET A 32 -18.15 2.54 11.35
N GLU A 33 -17.64 2.50 12.58
CA GLU A 33 -16.27 2.08 12.86
C GLU A 33 -16.02 0.64 12.40
N THR A 34 -16.92 -0.27 12.78
CA THR A 34 -16.82 -1.70 12.43
C THR A 34 -16.93 -1.90 10.91
N TYR A 35 -17.79 -1.12 10.25
CA TYR A 35 -17.96 -1.18 8.80
C TYR A 35 -16.70 -0.74 8.05
N ILE A 36 -16.13 0.41 8.44
CA ILE A 36 -14.87 0.92 7.86
C ILE A 36 -13.73 -0.07 8.10
N GLU A 37 -13.56 -0.56 9.33
CA GLU A 37 -12.48 -1.48 9.68
C GLU A 37 -12.53 -2.74 8.81
N LYS A 38 -13.73 -3.31 8.64
CA LYS A 38 -13.93 -4.48 7.78
C LYS A 38 -13.56 -4.18 6.33
N TYR A 39 -14.01 -3.04 5.80
CA TYR A 39 -13.68 -2.63 4.44
C TYR A 39 -12.18 -2.46 4.23
N VAL A 40 -11.50 -1.78 5.15
CA VAL A 40 -10.05 -1.57 5.11
C VAL A 40 -9.30 -2.89 5.15
N CYS A 41 -9.72 -3.82 6.02
CA CYS A 41 -9.16 -5.17 6.09
C CYS A 41 -9.33 -5.93 4.77
N ASP A 42 -10.52 -5.89 4.18
CA ASP A 42 -10.83 -6.57 2.93
C ASP A 42 -10.00 -6.01 1.76
N VAL A 43 -9.85 -4.68 1.69
CA VAL A 43 -9.00 -4.01 0.71
C VAL A 43 -7.54 -4.43 0.88
N HIS A 44 -7.02 -4.38 2.11
CA HIS A 44 -5.64 -4.80 2.40
C HIS A 44 -5.40 -6.24 1.96
N GLN A 45 -6.26 -7.16 2.37
CA GLN A 45 -6.12 -8.59 2.06
C GLN A 45 -6.17 -8.85 0.56
N LYS A 46 -7.13 -8.25 -0.15
CA LYS A 46 -7.24 -8.38 -1.61
C LYS A 46 -6.04 -7.80 -2.33
N MET A 47 -5.62 -6.58 -1.97
CA MET A 47 -4.42 -5.96 -2.54
C MET A 47 -3.20 -6.84 -2.33
N ARG A 48 -2.99 -7.33 -1.10
CA ARG A 48 -1.87 -8.21 -0.77
C ARG A 48 -1.88 -9.46 -1.64
N GLN A 49 -3.04 -10.12 -1.77
CA GLN A 49 -3.18 -11.31 -2.59
C GLN A 49 -2.80 -11.02 -4.05
N VAL A 50 -3.41 -9.99 -4.65
CA VAL A 50 -3.17 -9.63 -6.05
C VAL A 50 -1.72 -9.25 -6.31
N ILE A 51 -1.10 -8.48 -5.41
CA ILE A 51 0.28 -8.02 -5.59
C ILE A 51 1.25 -9.20 -5.47
N VAL A 52 1.03 -10.12 -4.54
CA VAL A 52 1.89 -11.30 -4.37
C VAL A 52 1.74 -12.28 -5.54
N GLU A 53 0.52 -12.48 -6.05
CA GLU A 53 0.27 -13.43 -7.14
C GLU A 53 0.62 -12.90 -8.53
N TYR A 54 0.35 -11.62 -8.80
CA TYR A 54 0.44 -11.04 -10.15
C TYR A 54 1.25 -9.73 -10.22
N GLY A 55 1.43 -9.06 -9.09
CA GLY A 55 1.97 -7.69 -9.03
C GLY A 55 3.47 -7.56 -8.83
N ASP A 56 4.17 -8.60 -8.40
CA ASP A 56 5.60 -8.53 -8.02
C ASP A 56 6.48 -7.94 -9.14
N GLY A 57 6.22 -8.35 -10.39
CA GLY A 57 6.92 -7.81 -11.56
C GLY A 57 6.79 -6.29 -11.70
N PHE A 58 5.58 -5.76 -11.51
CA PHE A 58 5.29 -4.32 -11.62
C PHE A 58 5.86 -3.52 -10.45
N VAL A 59 5.84 -4.08 -9.23
CA VAL A 59 6.48 -3.45 -8.07
C VAL A 59 7.99 -3.33 -8.31
N ARG A 60 8.64 -4.40 -8.80
CA ARG A 60 10.08 -4.42 -9.07
C ARG A 60 10.47 -3.54 -10.25
N SER A 61 9.61 -3.42 -11.27
CA SER A 61 9.84 -2.53 -12.43
C SER A 61 9.40 -1.09 -12.19
N LYS A 62 8.88 -0.76 -11.01
CA LYS A 62 8.34 0.55 -10.64
C LYS A 62 7.18 1.02 -11.52
N ASP A 63 6.38 0.09 -12.02
CA ASP A 63 5.24 0.38 -12.87
C ASP A 63 3.95 0.43 -12.06
N ALA A 64 3.69 1.60 -11.46
CA ALA A 64 2.46 1.83 -10.69
C ALA A 64 1.20 1.74 -11.55
N ALA A 65 1.28 2.09 -12.84
CA ALA A 65 0.14 2.03 -13.76
C ALA A 65 -0.20 0.58 -14.11
N GLY A 66 0.80 -0.25 -14.41
CA GLY A 66 0.63 -1.69 -14.61
C GLY A 66 0.13 -2.41 -13.36
N LEU A 67 0.63 -2.02 -12.18
CA LEU A 67 0.12 -2.52 -10.90
C LEU A 67 -1.36 -2.16 -10.69
N CYS A 68 -1.74 -0.91 -10.95
CA CYS A 68 -3.12 -0.45 -10.84
C CYS A 68 -4.05 -1.18 -11.84
N ALA A 69 -3.62 -1.33 -13.10
CA ALA A 69 -4.38 -2.08 -14.11
C ALA A 69 -4.61 -3.54 -13.68
N THR A 70 -3.60 -4.17 -13.09
CA THR A 70 -3.68 -5.55 -12.56
C THR A 70 -4.68 -5.62 -11.40
N CYS A 71 -4.60 -4.69 -10.45
CA CYS A 71 -5.55 -4.58 -9.35
C CYS A 71 -7.00 -4.37 -9.82
N LEU A 72 -7.22 -3.53 -10.82
CA LEU A 72 -8.55 -3.32 -11.42
C LEU A 72 -9.09 -4.59 -12.09
N GLN A 73 -8.25 -5.29 -12.85
CA GLN A 73 -8.63 -6.54 -13.51
C GLN A 73 -9.02 -7.64 -12.51
N GLN A 74 -8.39 -7.65 -11.34
CA GLN A 74 -8.70 -8.59 -10.25
C GLN A 74 -9.87 -8.13 -9.36
N GLY A 75 -10.52 -7.01 -9.68
CA GLY A 75 -11.76 -6.58 -9.01
C GLY A 75 -11.56 -5.95 -7.65
N ILE A 76 -10.46 -5.21 -7.44
CA ILE A 76 -10.29 -4.41 -6.22
C ILE A 76 -11.34 -3.28 -6.20
N PRO A 77 -12.20 -3.19 -5.16
CA PRO A 77 -13.37 -2.32 -5.13
C PRO A 77 -12.99 -0.89 -4.70
N LEU A 78 -12.12 -0.24 -5.48
CA LEU A 78 -11.68 1.13 -5.25
C LEU A 78 -11.85 1.98 -6.52
N PRO A 79 -12.20 3.27 -6.38
CA PRO A 79 -12.10 4.23 -7.49
C PRO A 79 -10.70 4.23 -8.10
N ALA A 80 -10.63 4.24 -9.44
CA ALA A 80 -9.37 4.00 -10.15
C ALA A 80 -8.26 5.02 -9.83
N HIS A 81 -8.62 6.28 -9.56
CA HIS A 81 -7.63 7.31 -9.19
C HIS A 81 -7.10 7.14 -7.78
N ILE A 82 -7.92 6.69 -6.82
CA ILE A 82 -7.48 6.35 -5.45
C ILE A 82 -6.53 5.16 -5.52
N LEU A 83 -6.94 4.10 -6.24
CA LEU A 83 -6.14 2.90 -6.42
C LEU A 83 -4.79 3.21 -7.09
N LEU A 84 -4.79 4.08 -8.11
CA LEU A 84 -3.54 4.50 -8.76
C LEU A 84 -2.60 5.23 -7.78
N LYS A 85 -3.12 6.15 -6.96
CA LYS A 85 -2.31 6.82 -5.92
C LYS A 85 -1.71 5.82 -4.94
N MET A 86 -2.53 4.89 -4.44
CA MET A 86 -2.06 3.83 -3.54
C MET A 86 -0.96 2.98 -4.19
N CYS A 87 -1.13 2.58 -5.46
CA CYS A 87 -0.10 1.85 -6.20
C CYS A 87 1.20 2.64 -6.37
N GLN A 88 1.12 3.96 -6.58
CA GLN A 88 2.29 4.84 -6.62
C GLN A 88 3.02 4.86 -5.29
N THR A 89 2.30 5.03 -4.17
CA THR A 89 2.87 5.01 -2.82
C THR A 89 3.52 3.66 -2.50
N ILE A 90 2.88 2.54 -2.82
CA ILE A 90 3.43 1.19 -2.61
C ILE A 90 4.77 1.02 -3.36
N VAL A 91 4.81 1.42 -4.62
CA VAL A 91 6.03 1.35 -5.45
C VAL A 91 7.13 2.24 -4.87
N GLN A 92 6.81 3.47 -4.47
CA GLN A 92 7.79 4.39 -3.86
C GLN A 92 8.34 3.85 -2.54
N MET A 93 7.49 3.28 -1.68
CA MET A 93 7.94 2.72 -0.41
C MET A 93 8.73 1.42 -0.53
N SER A 94 8.53 0.67 -1.62
CA SER A 94 9.36 -0.49 -1.93
C SER A 94 10.84 -0.11 -2.14
N GLU A 95 11.15 1.17 -2.33
CA GLU A 95 12.52 1.70 -2.42
C GLU A 95 13.25 1.76 -1.06
N ILE A 96 12.50 1.70 0.06
CA ILE A 96 13.07 1.78 1.41
C ILE A 96 13.55 0.39 1.85
N ASP A 97 14.67 -0.03 1.28
CA ASP A 97 15.48 -1.16 1.74
C ASP A 97 16.84 -0.63 2.22
N ALA A 98 16.90 -0.36 3.53
CA ALA A 98 18.17 -0.13 4.20
C ALA A 98 18.94 -1.45 4.24
N ARG A 99 20.06 -1.54 3.52
CA ARG A 99 20.94 -2.71 3.53
C ARG A 99 21.89 -2.62 4.71
N PHE A 100 21.87 -3.63 5.57
CA PHE A 100 22.88 -3.78 6.61
C PHE A 100 24.28 -3.87 5.98
N ILE A 101 25.24 -3.14 6.53
CA ILE A 101 26.64 -3.22 6.12
C ILE A 101 27.45 -3.98 7.18
N LEU A 102 27.50 -3.47 8.41
CA LEU A 102 28.33 -4.02 9.50
C LEU A 102 27.94 -3.43 10.85
N ASP A 103 28.32 -4.11 11.94
CA ASP A 103 28.31 -3.55 13.28
C ASP A 103 29.63 -2.84 13.57
N THR A 104 29.56 -1.65 14.17
CA THR A 104 30.71 -0.87 14.60
C THR A 104 31.26 -1.40 15.92
N GLU A 105 32.53 -1.14 16.19
CA GLU A 105 33.19 -1.53 17.45
C GLU A 105 32.46 -0.97 18.70
N ASP A 106 31.75 0.15 18.54
CA ASP A 106 30.94 0.81 19.57
C ASP A 106 29.56 0.13 19.83
N GLY A 107 29.25 -0.98 19.15
CA GLY A 107 27.99 -1.70 19.29
C GLY A 107 26.79 -1.08 18.53
N LYS A 108 27.04 -0.27 17.50
CA LYS A 108 25.99 0.31 16.63
C LYS A 108 25.98 -0.41 15.28
N SER A 109 24.82 -0.54 14.65
CA SER A 109 24.71 -1.15 13.33
C SER A 109 24.68 -0.10 12.22
N LEU A 110 25.52 -0.27 11.20
CA LEU A 110 25.60 0.60 10.02
C LEU A 110 24.67 0.06 8.91
N TYR A 111 23.79 0.92 8.41
CA TYR A 111 22.90 0.61 7.29
C TYR A 111 23.13 1.58 6.13
N TYR A 112 23.11 1.06 4.91
CA TYR A 112 23.14 1.84 3.68
C TYR A 112 21.74 2.00 3.12
N MET A 113 21.36 3.24 2.87
CA MET A 113 20.17 3.60 2.12
C MET A 113 20.58 4.51 0.96
N LYS A 114 20.11 4.19 -0.24
CA LYS A 114 20.29 5.07 -1.40
C LYS A 114 19.09 6.03 -1.46
N MET A 115 19.29 7.27 -1.04
CA MET A 115 18.28 8.32 -1.17
C MET A 115 18.49 9.11 -2.46
N GLN A 116 17.43 9.27 -3.26
CA GLN A 116 17.40 10.27 -4.33
C GLN A 116 16.86 11.58 -3.73
N LEU A 117 17.65 12.64 -3.80
CA LEU A 117 17.18 14.00 -3.50
C LEU A 117 16.60 14.59 -4.79
N VAL A 118 15.38 15.12 -4.69
CA VAL A 118 14.69 15.86 -5.77
C VAL A 118 15.08 17.32 -5.70
#